data_AF-A0A1H1WU74-F1
#
_entry.id   AF-A0A1H1WU74-F1
#
_cell.length_a   1.000
_cell.length_b   1.000
_cell.length_c   1.000
_cell.angle_alpha   90.00
_cell.angle_beta   90.00
_cell.angle_gamma   90.00
#
_symmetry.space_group_name_H-M   'P 1'
#
loop_
_entity.id
_entity.type
_entity.pdbx_description
1 polymer ?
#
loop_
_entity_poly.entity_id
_entity_poly.type
_entity_poly.pdbx_seq_one_letter_code
_entity_poly.pdbx_strand_id
1 'polypeptide(L)'
;MRRRHALAALIVSSALALSACGSDDGGDGDSTATTDLGVEVTGAQGEKPTLTIPDEDPPEDLQIEVLDEGDGDEVGENDVVVANYLGQTWAPRPPASEMPPAEEPPAEDPAATEPPAEGDVGGAATPEDGASADPSDDAASGDAEPYVFDNSYDRGSAASFSLNQVIPGWKDGLAGQTVGSRVLLSIPPDQGYGGQEGHDLQNDTLVFVVEIVDSIDPAAQASGEPVADLPAGLPAVADGADGAAPTIDFAGATPPEASDSTLVVAGDGEPVGANLVVNMVQASYPDGADVITTWDEGQAPLTLAAEQLAGIPGLAEALTGANIGSRVVSRISATDNAAQDGTAGTPLVLVIDVIGSY
;
A
#
# COMPACT_ATOMS: atom_id res chain seq x y z
N MET A 1 -11.46 -20.20 -63.04
CA MET A 1 -12.87 -19.77 -63.21
C MET A 1 -13.34 -19.14 -61.91
N ARG A 2 -13.78 -17.88 -61.99
CA ARG A 2 -14.25 -17.06 -60.87
C ARG A 2 -15.64 -17.52 -60.42
N ARG A 3 -15.90 -17.62 -59.11
CA ARG A 3 -17.18 -17.20 -58.52
C ARG A 3 -16.95 -16.56 -57.15
N ARG A 4 -17.08 -15.24 -57.15
CA ARG A 4 -17.19 -14.33 -56.00
C ARG A 4 -18.57 -14.53 -55.38
N HIS A 5 -18.69 -14.73 -54.07
CA HIS A 5 -19.93 -14.44 -53.34
C HIS A 5 -19.52 -13.59 -52.13
N ALA A 6 -19.88 -12.31 -52.20
CA ALA A 6 -19.77 -11.33 -51.13
C ALA A 6 -20.83 -11.65 -50.07
N LEU A 7 -20.44 -11.68 -48.80
CA LEU A 7 -21.40 -11.64 -47.70
C LEU A 7 -21.60 -10.17 -47.31
N ALA A 8 -22.87 -9.77 -47.37
CA ALA A 8 -23.32 -8.40 -47.12
C ALA A 8 -23.31 -8.09 -45.62
N ALA A 9 -22.77 -6.92 -45.28
CA ALA A 9 -22.95 -6.27 -44.00
C ALA A 9 -24.43 -5.89 -43.82
N LEU A 10 -25.02 -6.28 -42.69
CA LEU A 10 -26.36 -5.89 -42.28
C LEU A 10 -26.21 -4.94 -41.09
N ILE A 11 -26.12 -3.65 -41.42
CA ILE A 11 -26.20 -2.55 -40.45
C ILE A 11 -27.68 -2.42 -40.07
N VAL A 12 -28.02 -2.84 -38.86
CA VAL A 12 -29.32 -2.53 -38.26
C VAL A 12 -29.15 -1.22 -37.51
N SER A 13 -29.45 -0.13 -38.22
CA SER A 13 -29.75 1.17 -37.62
C SER A 13 -31.10 1.07 -36.92
N SER A 14 -31.08 0.93 -35.60
CA SER A 14 -32.26 1.14 -34.76
C SER A 14 -32.04 2.39 -33.92
N ALA A 15 -32.54 3.51 -34.45
CA ALA A 15 -32.74 4.73 -33.70
C ALA A 15 -33.93 4.53 -32.75
N LEU A 16 -33.64 4.37 -31.45
CA LEU A 16 -34.57 4.64 -30.37
C LEU A 16 -34.11 5.92 -29.68
N ALA A 17 -34.76 7.02 -30.04
CA ALA A 17 -34.69 8.26 -29.28
C ALA A 17 -35.56 8.09 -28.02
N LEU A 18 -34.92 7.77 -26.90
CA LEU A 18 -35.44 8.07 -25.57
C LEU A 18 -34.66 9.29 -25.07
N SER A 19 -35.34 10.43 -25.12
CA SER A 19 -34.99 11.61 -24.33
C SER A 19 -35.16 11.25 -22.86
N ALA A 20 -34.06 10.86 -22.20
CA ALA A 20 -33.90 11.02 -20.76
C ALA A 20 -32.82 12.08 -20.56
N CYS A 21 -33.27 13.34 -20.52
CA CYS A 21 -32.52 14.43 -19.92
C CYS A 21 -32.62 14.21 -18.40
N GLY A 22 -31.77 13.33 -17.86
CA GLY A 22 -31.41 13.37 -16.45
C GLY A 22 -30.25 14.34 -16.35
N SER A 23 -30.55 15.61 -16.07
CA SER A 23 -29.57 16.49 -15.44
C SER A 23 -29.29 15.85 -14.10
N ASP A 24 -28.12 15.22 -13.95
CA ASP A 24 -27.71 14.82 -12.62
C ASP A 24 -27.20 16.08 -11.92
N ASP A 25 -27.96 16.40 -10.90
CA ASP A 25 -27.88 17.58 -10.06
C ASP A 25 -26.52 17.56 -9.36
N GLY A 26 -25.82 18.70 -9.38
CA GLY A 26 -24.66 18.86 -8.51
C GLY A 26 -25.09 18.70 -7.07
N GLY A 27 -24.86 17.52 -6.51
CA GLY A 27 -24.96 17.26 -5.09
C GLY A 27 -23.68 17.70 -4.39
N ASP A 28 -23.44 19.01 -4.30
CA ASP A 28 -22.61 19.62 -3.24
C ASP A 28 -23.38 19.48 -1.91
N GLY A 29 -23.67 18.25 -1.51
CA GLY A 29 -24.39 17.91 -0.29
C GLY A 29 -23.42 17.27 0.67
N ASP A 30 -23.21 17.91 1.81
CA ASP A 30 -22.64 17.29 3.01
C ASP A 30 -23.37 15.97 3.28
N SER A 31 -22.77 14.86 2.81
CA SER A 31 -23.35 13.53 2.90
C SER A 31 -23.16 13.04 4.32
N THR A 32 -24.25 12.99 5.08
CA THR A 32 -24.28 12.38 6.41
C THR A 32 -24.90 11.00 6.31
N ALA A 33 -24.15 9.97 6.69
CA ALA A 33 -24.65 8.62 6.90
C ALA A 33 -24.73 8.34 8.41
N THR A 34 -25.85 7.80 8.87
CA THR A 34 -25.96 7.25 10.23
C THR A 34 -25.93 5.74 10.11
N THR A 35 -24.94 5.13 10.75
CA THR A 35 -24.70 3.68 10.71
C THR A 35 -25.64 2.89 11.59
N ASP A 36 -25.68 1.57 11.42
CA ASP A 36 -26.40 0.66 12.32
C ASP A 36 -25.82 0.69 13.75
N LEU A 37 -24.57 1.17 13.90
CA LEU A 37 -23.90 1.43 15.18
C LEU A 37 -24.24 2.79 15.79
N GLY A 38 -25.05 3.61 15.13
CA GLY A 38 -25.37 4.97 15.56
C GLY A 38 -24.24 5.97 15.36
N VAL A 39 -23.11 5.57 14.76
CA VAL A 39 -22.03 6.49 14.36
C VAL A 39 -22.51 7.32 13.18
N GLU A 40 -22.43 8.64 13.31
CA GLU A 40 -22.67 9.57 12.21
C GLU A 40 -21.35 9.84 11.47
N VAL A 41 -21.34 9.60 10.17
CA VAL A 41 -20.20 9.82 9.28
C VAL A 41 -20.56 10.92 8.31
N THR A 42 -19.77 12.00 8.30
CA THR A 42 -19.94 13.11 7.34
C THR A 42 -18.73 13.24 6.42
N GLY A 43 -18.86 14.07 5.38
CA GLY A 43 -17.85 14.26 4.33
C GLY A 43 -18.10 13.34 3.13
N ALA A 44 -17.89 13.89 1.93
CA ALA A 44 -18.04 13.14 0.68
C ALA A 44 -16.87 12.16 0.48
N GLN A 45 -17.05 11.17 -0.39
CA GLN A 45 -15.98 10.26 -0.75
C GLN A 45 -14.77 11.02 -1.32
N GLY A 46 -13.56 10.69 -0.85
CA GLY A 46 -12.32 11.37 -1.20
C GLY A 46 -12.03 12.62 -0.35
N GLU A 47 -12.94 13.01 0.53
CA GLU A 47 -12.72 14.07 1.53
C GLU A 47 -12.47 13.47 2.91
N LYS A 48 -11.76 14.20 3.77
CA LYS A 48 -11.54 13.76 5.15
C LYS A 48 -12.87 13.66 5.88
N PRO A 49 -13.28 12.47 6.37
CA PRO A 49 -14.55 12.32 7.06
C PRO A 49 -14.51 12.95 8.45
N THR A 50 -15.69 13.28 8.99
CA THR A 50 -15.86 13.52 10.43
C THR A 50 -16.73 12.43 11.02
N LEU A 51 -16.36 11.92 12.19
CA LEU A 51 -17.07 10.87 12.90
C LEU A 51 -17.67 11.43 14.19
N THR A 52 -18.97 11.22 14.39
CA THR A 52 -19.65 11.46 15.67
C THR A 52 -20.09 10.12 16.23
N ILE A 53 -19.44 9.69 17.31
CA ILE A 53 -19.69 8.39 17.95
C ILE A 53 -20.74 8.59 19.04
N PRO A 54 -21.75 7.72 19.16
CA PRO A 54 -22.77 7.83 20.20
C PRO A 54 -22.18 7.60 21.59
N ASP A 55 -22.81 8.18 22.62
CA ASP A 55 -22.50 7.93 24.03
C ASP A 55 -23.11 6.59 24.49
N GLU A 56 -22.65 5.52 23.84
CA GLU A 56 -23.03 4.12 24.09
C GLU A 56 -21.77 3.25 24.18
N ASP A 57 -21.87 2.11 24.85
CA ASP A 57 -20.76 1.16 24.95
C ASP A 57 -20.39 0.64 23.55
N PRO A 58 -19.08 0.49 23.22
CA PRO A 58 -18.65 -0.05 21.93
C PRO A 58 -19.11 -1.50 21.73
N PRO A 59 -19.29 -1.94 20.48
CA PRO A 59 -19.45 -3.35 20.15
C PRO A 59 -18.28 -4.21 20.67
N GLU A 60 -18.59 -5.39 21.19
CA GLU A 60 -17.57 -6.36 21.65
C GLU A 60 -16.94 -7.16 20.49
N ASP A 61 -17.63 -7.23 19.34
CA ASP A 61 -17.22 -7.94 18.14
C ASP A 61 -16.90 -6.97 17.01
N LEU A 62 -16.03 -7.36 16.07
CA LEU A 62 -15.75 -6.61 14.83
C LEU A 62 -17.06 -6.32 14.09
N GLN A 63 -17.32 -5.04 13.82
CA GLN A 63 -18.43 -4.59 12.98
C GLN A 63 -17.89 -4.03 11.68
N ILE A 64 -18.55 -4.38 10.58
CA ILE A 64 -18.20 -3.96 9.22
C ILE A 64 -19.47 -3.43 8.59
N GLU A 65 -19.46 -2.18 8.16
CA GLU A 65 -20.57 -1.55 7.46
C GLU A 65 -20.08 -0.87 6.19
N VAL A 66 -20.64 -1.25 5.05
CA VAL A 66 -20.36 -0.59 3.77
C VAL A 66 -21.24 0.65 3.69
N LEU A 67 -20.63 1.83 3.75
CA LEU A 67 -21.31 3.11 3.64
C LEU A 67 -21.66 3.43 2.19
N ASP A 68 -20.68 3.20 1.31
CA ASP A 68 -20.79 3.35 -0.14
C ASP A 68 -20.20 2.11 -0.80
N GLU A 69 -20.95 1.43 -1.67
CA GLU A 69 -20.50 0.22 -2.37
C GLU A 69 -19.72 0.61 -3.64
N GLY A 70 -18.53 0.03 -3.78
CA GLY A 70 -17.70 0.18 -4.98
C GLY A 70 -18.06 -0.83 -6.07
N ASP A 71 -17.81 -0.47 -7.32
CA ASP A 71 -18.02 -1.33 -8.50
C ASP A 71 -16.73 -1.96 -9.04
N GLY A 72 -15.59 -1.77 -8.34
CA GLY A 72 -14.28 -2.27 -8.74
C GLY A 72 -14.04 -3.74 -8.38
N ASP A 73 -12.80 -4.18 -8.56
CA ASP A 73 -12.39 -5.55 -8.26
C ASP A 73 -12.52 -5.86 -6.76
N GLU A 74 -12.78 -7.13 -6.44
CA GLU A 74 -12.87 -7.61 -5.06
C GLU A 74 -11.48 -7.70 -4.43
N VAL A 75 -11.34 -7.18 -3.21
CA VAL A 75 -10.11 -7.23 -2.43
C VAL A 75 -9.84 -8.67 -1.97
N GLY A 76 -8.72 -9.23 -2.41
CA GLY A 76 -8.25 -10.55 -1.98
C GLY A 76 -7.72 -10.57 -0.55
N GLU A 77 -7.76 -11.73 0.11
CA GLU A 77 -7.36 -11.92 1.52
C GLU A 77 -5.89 -11.56 1.83
N ASN A 78 -5.05 -11.48 0.80
CA ASN A 78 -3.61 -11.24 0.90
C ASN A 78 -3.17 -9.96 0.19
N ASP A 79 -4.12 -9.22 -0.36
CA ASP A 79 -3.83 -8.10 -1.24
C ASP A 79 -3.10 -6.98 -0.51
N VAL A 80 -2.40 -6.17 -1.31
CA VAL A 80 -2.00 -4.84 -0.90
C VAL A 80 -3.15 -3.88 -1.23
N VAL A 81 -3.80 -3.35 -0.21
CA VAL A 81 -4.87 -2.38 -0.35
C VAL A 81 -4.30 -0.98 -0.35
N VAL A 82 -4.62 -0.19 -1.36
CA VAL A 82 -4.40 1.26 -1.36
C VAL A 82 -5.67 1.91 -0.82
N ALA A 83 -5.55 2.73 0.23
CA ALA A 83 -6.71 3.35 0.86
C ALA A 83 -6.47 4.78 1.32
N ASN A 84 -7.54 5.58 1.26
CA ASN A 84 -7.68 6.72 2.16
C ASN A 84 -8.39 6.26 3.44
N TYR A 85 -7.99 6.80 4.59
CA TYR A 85 -8.60 6.38 5.85
C TYR A 85 -8.49 7.43 6.93
N LEU A 86 -9.39 7.31 7.91
CA LEU A 86 -9.33 8.01 9.19
C LEU A 86 -9.63 7.01 10.32
N GLY A 87 -8.77 6.99 11.33
CA GLY A 87 -8.92 6.18 12.55
C GLY A 87 -9.11 7.04 13.79
N GLN A 88 -10.14 6.72 14.57
CA GLN A 88 -10.47 7.36 15.85
C GLN A 88 -10.73 6.30 16.93
N THR A 89 -10.46 6.57 18.20
CA THR A 89 -10.98 5.71 19.27
C THR A 89 -12.48 5.91 19.46
N TRP A 90 -13.18 4.85 19.87
CA TRP A 90 -14.59 4.91 20.22
C TRP A 90 -14.83 5.87 21.39
N ALA A 91 -14.15 5.59 22.51
CA ALA A 91 -14.14 6.49 23.65
C ALA A 91 -13.26 7.70 23.34
N PRO A 92 -13.72 8.93 23.61
CA PRO A 92 -12.87 10.10 23.51
C PRO A 92 -11.73 10.02 24.54
N ARG A 93 -10.57 10.59 24.20
CA ARG A 93 -9.39 10.61 25.07
C ARG A 93 -8.99 12.06 25.38
N PRO A 94 -8.25 12.31 26.47
CA PRO A 94 -7.64 13.62 26.69
C PRO A 94 -6.76 14.02 25.50
N PRO A 95 -6.63 15.32 25.19
CA PRO A 95 -5.75 15.77 24.12
C PRO A 95 -4.30 15.30 24.34
N ALA A 96 -3.59 14.94 23.27
CA ALA A 96 -2.25 14.32 23.33
C ALA A 96 -1.21 15.11 24.16
N SER A 97 -1.40 16.43 24.32
CA SER A 97 -0.56 17.30 25.16
C SER A 97 -0.71 17.08 26.67
N GLU A 98 -1.72 16.34 27.12
CA GLU A 98 -2.01 16.04 28.53
C GLU A 98 -1.64 14.60 28.93
N MET A 99 -1.16 13.79 27.97
CA MET A 99 -0.66 12.45 28.27
C MET A 99 0.77 12.57 28.83
N PRO A 100 1.06 12.01 30.02
CA PRO A 100 2.44 11.97 30.50
C PRO A 100 3.28 11.16 29.50
N PRO A 101 4.57 11.50 29.30
CA PRO A 101 5.45 10.68 28.48
C PRO A 101 5.40 9.23 28.99
N ALA A 102 5.35 8.26 28.08
CA ALA A 102 5.46 6.85 28.41
C ALA A 102 6.63 6.67 29.39
N GLU A 103 6.39 6.04 30.55
CA GLU A 103 7.46 5.81 31.52
C GLU A 103 8.57 5.02 30.82
N GLU A 104 9.76 5.60 30.69
CA GLU A 104 10.92 4.90 30.15
C GLU A 104 11.10 3.60 30.95
N PRO A 105 11.24 2.43 30.29
CA PRO A 105 11.50 1.20 31.01
C PRO A 105 12.78 1.36 31.85
N PRO A 106 12.83 0.79 33.07
CA PRO A 106 14.02 0.90 33.90
C PRO A 106 15.21 0.32 33.14
N ALA A 107 16.30 1.11 33.06
CA ALA A 107 17.52 0.71 32.37
C ALA A 107 17.98 -0.71 32.77
N GLU A 108 18.04 -1.61 31.81
CA GLU A 108 18.55 -2.96 32.02
C GLU A 108 20.06 -2.95 32.30
N ASP A 109 20.48 -3.80 33.25
CA ASP A 109 21.87 -4.04 33.64
C ASP A 109 22.68 -4.63 32.45
N PRO A 110 23.78 -4.02 31.99
CA PRO A 110 24.44 -4.37 30.72
C PRO A 110 25.25 -5.69 30.73
N ALA A 111 24.81 -6.72 31.43
CA ALA A 111 25.51 -8.00 31.54
C ALA A 111 24.58 -9.22 31.34
N ALA A 112 23.89 -9.29 30.22
CA ALA A 112 23.44 -10.57 29.65
C ALA A 112 23.49 -10.48 28.13
N THR A 113 24.28 -11.37 27.53
CA THR A 113 24.39 -11.55 26.08
C THR A 113 23.35 -12.58 25.68
N GLU A 114 22.33 -12.19 24.94
CA GLU A 114 21.49 -13.10 24.16
C GLU A 114 21.42 -12.61 22.71
N PRO A 115 21.37 -13.52 21.72
CA PRO A 115 21.44 -13.17 20.30
C PRO A 115 20.13 -12.54 19.80
N PRO A 116 20.15 -11.82 18.66
CA PRO A 116 18.98 -11.11 18.17
C PRO A 116 17.91 -12.08 17.64
N ALA A 117 16.66 -11.80 17.98
CA ALA A 117 15.49 -12.28 17.23
C ALA A 117 15.17 -11.26 16.12
N GLU A 118 14.73 -11.80 14.99
CA GLU A 118 14.48 -11.12 13.72
C GLU A 118 13.14 -10.37 13.73
N GLY A 119 13.07 -9.27 12.95
CA GLY A 119 11.83 -8.76 12.37
C GLY A 119 11.19 -7.54 13.05
N ASP A 120 11.83 -6.38 12.95
CA ASP A 120 11.19 -5.07 13.16
C ASP A 120 10.57 -4.64 11.82
N VAL A 121 9.24 -4.57 11.76
CA VAL A 121 8.51 -3.93 10.66
C VAL A 121 8.10 -2.53 11.13
N GLY A 122 8.88 -1.56 10.68
CA GLY A 122 8.65 -0.14 10.94
C GLY A 122 7.40 0.37 10.28
N GLY A 123 6.71 1.28 10.98
CA GLY A 123 5.58 2.01 10.45
C GLY A 123 4.83 2.87 11.46
N ALA A 124 5.49 3.42 12.48
CA ALA A 124 4.90 4.43 13.35
C ALA A 124 5.89 5.59 13.53
N ALA A 125 5.49 6.78 13.09
CA ALA A 125 6.24 8.00 13.26
C ALA A 125 6.26 8.41 14.73
N THR A 126 7.45 8.65 15.27
CA THR A 126 7.67 9.30 16.57
C THR A 126 7.21 10.77 16.50
N PRO A 127 6.47 11.31 17.49
CA PRO A 127 6.22 12.75 17.54
C PRO A 127 7.51 13.51 17.86
N GLU A 128 7.77 14.61 17.15
CA GLU A 128 8.89 15.51 17.43
C GLU A 128 8.64 16.33 18.70
N ASP A 129 9.65 16.33 19.57
CA ASP A 129 9.64 16.92 20.90
C ASP A 129 9.90 18.44 20.88
N GLY A 130 9.19 19.20 21.72
CA GLY A 130 9.49 20.61 21.90
C GLY A 130 8.53 21.43 22.78
N ALA A 131 8.62 21.27 24.11
CA ALA A 131 8.77 22.37 25.07
C ALA A 131 8.45 21.91 26.50
N SER A 132 9.40 22.13 27.42
CA SER A 132 9.22 21.96 28.86
C SER A 132 8.30 23.04 29.46
N ALA A 133 7.28 22.65 30.22
CA ALA A 133 6.65 23.51 31.23
C ALA A 133 6.24 22.70 32.48
N ASP A 134 6.43 23.35 33.63
CA ASP A 134 6.33 22.91 35.02
C ASP A 134 4.91 22.47 35.45
N PRO A 135 4.70 21.36 36.19
CA PRO A 135 3.38 20.89 36.55
C PRO A 135 2.89 21.50 37.88
N SER A 136 1.81 22.27 37.84
CA SER A 136 0.97 22.44 39.03
C SER A 136 -0.48 22.73 38.67
N ASP A 137 -1.35 21.89 39.24
CA ASP A 137 -2.75 22.12 39.59
C ASP A 137 -3.71 22.61 38.50
N ASP A 138 -4.41 21.67 37.85
CA ASP A 138 -5.88 21.67 37.67
C ASP A 138 -6.32 20.44 36.84
N ALA A 139 -6.29 19.24 37.44
CA ALA A 139 -6.83 18.04 36.82
C ALA A 139 -8.30 17.83 37.25
N ALA A 140 -9.22 18.45 36.53
CA ALA A 140 -10.60 17.97 36.29
C ALA A 140 -11.36 18.96 35.41
N SER A 141 -11.98 18.46 34.33
CA SER A 141 -12.94 19.12 33.41
C SER A 141 -12.35 19.70 32.12
N GLY A 142 -11.65 18.89 31.33
CA GLY A 142 -11.62 19.07 29.87
C GLY A 142 -12.74 18.22 29.26
N ASP A 143 -13.58 18.80 28.41
CA ASP A 143 -14.56 18.03 27.64
C ASP A 143 -13.78 16.99 26.81
N ALA A 144 -14.12 15.71 26.92
CA ALA A 144 -13.40 14.65 26.23
C ALA A 144 -13.68 14.77 24.71
N GLU A 145 -12.64 15.00 23.92
CA GLU A 145 -12.75 15.25 22.48
C GLU A 145 -12.50 13.98 21.66
N PRO A 146 -13.06 13.88 20.43
CA PRO A 146 -12.75 12.81 19.48
C PRO A 146 -11.23 12.64 19.34
N TYR A 147 -10.73 11.43 19.62
CA TYR A 147 -9.30 11.14 19.55
C TYR A 147 -8.96 10.43 18.24
N VAL A 148 -8.69 11.25 17.21
CA VAL A 148 -8.18 10.79 15.92
C VAL A 148 -6.69 10.49 16.07
N PHE A 149 -6.30 9.22 15.93
CA PHE A 149 -4.91 8.79 16.13
C PHE A 149 -4.13 8.70 14.82
N ASP A 150 -4.80 8.46 13.69
CA ASP A 150 -4.13 8.40 12.39
C ASP A 150 -5.10 8.68 11.23
N ASN A 151 -4.60 9.26 10.14
CA ASN A 151 -5.34 9.43 8.88
C ASN A 151 -4.41 9.70 7.68
N SER A 152 -4.87 9.37 6.47
CA SER A 152 -4.16 9.65 5.21
C SER A 152 -4.42 11.06 4.67
N TYR A 153 -5.60 11.64 4.94
CA TYR A 153 -6.05 12.89 4.33
C TYR A 153 -5.16 14.09 4.70
N ASP A 154 -4.72 14.19 5.95
CA ASP A 154 -3.82 15.25 6.41
C ASP A 154 -2.43 15.14 5.75
N ARG A 155 -2.05 13.93 5.31
CA ARG A 155 -0.82 13.67 4.53
C ARG A 155 -1.00 14.00 3.04
N GLY A 156 -2.23 14.11 2.57
CA GLY A 156 -2.57 14.48 1.19
C GLY A 156 -2.35 13.38 0.15
N SER A 157 -2.19 12.12 0.56
CA SER A 157 -2.08 10.97 -0.35
C SER A 157 -2.59 9.70 0.32
N ALA A 158 -3.12 8.78 -0.49
CA ALA A 158 -3.51 7.45 -0.03
C ALA A 158 -2.27 6.67 0.48
N ALA A 159 -2.51 5.62 1.26
CA ALA A 159 -1.47 4.74 1.77
C ALA A 159 -1.72 3.30 1.33
N SER A 160 -0.65 2.55 1.10
CA SER A 160 -0.70 1.12 0.78
C SER A 160 -0.48 0.27 2.02
N PHE A 161 -1.28 -0.78 2.18
CA PHE A 161 -1.21 -1.72 3.29
C PHE A 161 -1.28 -3.15 2.80
N SER A 162 -0.30 -3.99 3.15
CA SER A 162 -0.48 -5.44 3.00
C SER A 162 -1.48 -5.93 4.05
N LEU A 163 -2.55 -6.60 3.63
CA LEU A 163 -3.52 -7.17 4.58
C LEU A 163 -2.91 -8.22 5.52
N ASN A 164 -1.74 -8.76 5.19
CA ASN A 164 -0.99 -9.68 6.04
C ASN A 164 -0.14 -9.00 7.13
N GLN A 165 -0.03 -7.67 7.11
CA GLN A 165 0.82 -6.89 8.02
C GLN A 165 0.05 -5.82 8.81
N VAL A 166 -1.27 -5.77 8.65
CA VAL A 166 -2.16 -4.88 9.42
C VAL A 166 -2.81 -5.60 10.60
N ILE A 167 -3.51 -4.83 11.44
CA ILE A 167 -4.32 -5.37 12.53
C ILE A 167 -5.40 -6.35 12.00
N PRO A 168 -5.75 -7.40 12.76
CA PRO A 168 -6.73 -8.41 12.32
C PRO A 168 -8.06 -7.84 11.83
N GLY A 169 -8.58 -6.79 12.49
CA GLY A 169 -9.83 -6.16 12.10
C GLY A 169 -9.81 -5.48 10.73
N TRP A 170 -8.65 -5.00 10.26
CA TRP A 170 -8.52 -4.52 8.88
C TRP A 170 -8.45 -5.67 7.88
N LYS A 171 -7.70 -6.73 8.20
CA LYS A 171 -7.61 -7.92 7.35
C LYS A 171 -8.99 -8.52 7.11
N ASP A 172 -9.72 -8.80 8.19
CA ASP A 172 -11.05 -9.42 8.12
C ASP A 172 -12.12 -8.45 7.62
N GLY A 173 -11.95 -7.14 7.89
CA GLY A 173 -12.92 -6.11 7.52
C GLY A 173 -12.90 -5.71 6.05
N LEU A 174 -11.73 -5.76 5.41
CA LEU A 174 -11.52 -5.27 4.04
C LEU A 174 -11.47 -6.39 3.00
N ALA A 175 -11.10 -7.61 3.37
CA ALA A 175 -11.16 -8.75 2.44
C ALA A 175 -12.60 -8.99 1.96
N GLY A 176 -12.77 -9.19 0.65
CA GLY A 176 -14.07 -9.38 0.01
C GLY A 176 -14.86 -8.09 -0.25
N GLN A 177 -14.37 -6.93 0.20
CA GLN A 177 -14.93 -5.63 -0.20
C GLN A 177 -14.48 -5.29 -1.63
N THR A 178 -15.18 -4.36 -2.29
CA THR A 178 -14.83 -3.95 -3.65
C THR A 178 -14.06 -2.64 -3.67
N VAL A 179 -13.12 -2.51 -4.62
CA VAL A 179 -12.44 -1.24 -4.93
C VAL A 179 -13.49 -0.16 -5.24
N GLY A 180 -13.29 1.03 -4.67
CA GLY A 180 -14.25 2.13 -4.68
C GLY A 180 -15.21 2.13 -3.49
N SER A 181 -15.22 1.10 -2.65
CA SER A 181 -16.06 1.08 -1.45
C SER A 181 -15.55 2.03 -0.37
N ARG A 182 -16.49 2.59 0.40
CA ARG A 182 -16.23 3.26 1.67
C ARG A 182 -16.80 2.42 2.80
N VAL A 183 -15.93 1.94 3.68
CA VAL A 183 -16.27 0.95 4.71
C VAL A 183 -16.01 1.56 6.09
N LEU A 184 -17.00 1.48 6.97
CA LEU A 184 -16.82 1.74 8.39
C LEU A 184 -16.51 0.44 9.13
N LEU A 185 -15.45 0.47 9.95
CA LEU A 185 -15.05 -0.63 10.82
C LEU A 185 -15.13 -0.18 12.27
N SER A 186 -15.76 -0.97 13.13
CA SER A 186 -15.59 -0.88 14.59
C SER A 186 -14.82 -2.11 15.07
N ILE A 187 -13.61 -1.89 15.55
CA ILE A 187 -12.61 -2.92 15.80
C ILE A 187 -12.38 -3.03 17.31
N PRO A 188 -12.78 -4.14 17.96
CA PRO A 188 -12.52 -4.35 19.38
C PRO A 188 -11.01 -4.54 19.65
N PRO A 189 -10.54 -4.36 20.90
CA PRO A 189 -9.10 -4.36 21.21
C PRO A 189 -8.36 -5.61 20.75
N ASP A 190 -8.95 -6.80 20.88
CA ASP A 190 -8.34 -8.08 20.48
C ASP A 190 -8.16 -8.22 18.95
N GLN A 191 -8.95 -7.49 18.16
CA GLN A 191 -8.82 -7.35 16.71
C GLN A 191 -8.02 -6.11 16.28
N GLY A 192 -7.66 -5.26 17.24
CA GLY A 192 -6.80 -4.08 17.09
C GLY A 192 -5.41 -4.32 17.68
N TYR A 193 -5.05 -3.52 18.68
CA TYR A 193 -3.72 -3.53 19.29
C TYR A 193 -3.63 -4.30 20.62
N GLY A 194 -4.68 -4.99 21.05
CA GLY A 194 -4.75 -5.63 22.37
C GLY A 194 -3.78 -6.78 22.60
N GLY A 195 -3.22 -7.36 21.54
CA GLY A 195 -2.12 -8.33 21.63
C GLY A 195 -0.74 -7.71 21.86
N GLN A 196 -0.61 -6.38 21.78
CA GLN A 196 0.65 -5.65 21.88
C GLN A 196 0.77 -4.99 23.27
N GLU A 197 1.40 -5.69 24.21
CA GLU A 197 1.62 -5.14 25.56
C GLU A 197 2.42 -3.83 25.51
N GLY A 198 1.89 -2.78 26.13
CA GLY A 198 2.48 -1.44 26.18
C GLY A 198 2.07 -0.53 25.02
N HIS A 199 1.30 -1.00 24.04
CA HIS A 199 0.80 -0.13 22.97
C HIS A 199 -0.28 0.81 23.49
N ASP A 200 -0.22 2.10 23.13
CA ASP A 200 -1.15 3.13 23.67
C ASP A 200 -2.62 2.80 23.39
N LEU A 201 -2.91 2.21 22.23
CA LEU A 201 -4.25 1.80 21.81
C LEU A 201 -4.66 0.37 22.22
N GLN A 202 -3.89 -0.32 23.08
CA GLN A 202 -4.10 -1.74 23.37
C GLN A 202 -5.45 -2.06 24.04
N ASN A 203 -6.13 -1.07 24.63
CA ASN A 203 -7.39 -1.28 25.36
C ASN A 203 -8.59 -0.63 24.67
N ASP A 204 -8.40 -0.02 23.51
CA ASP A 204 -9.44 0.80 22.87
C ASP A 204 -10.16 0.03 21.77
N THR A 205 -11.46 0.28 21.67
CA THR A 205 -12.18 0.03 20.43
C THR A 205 -11.85 1.13 19.44
N LEU A 206 -11.48 0.75 18.23
CA LEU A 206 -11.11 1.67 17.16
C LEU A 206 -12.27 1.79 16.16
N VAL A 207 -12.53 2.98 15.68
CA VAL A 207 -13.45 3.24 14.58
C VAL A 207 -12.66 3.76 13.40
N PHE A 208 -12.75 3.06 12.27
CA PHE A 208 -12.16 3.48 11.01
C PHE A 208 -13.24 3.76 9.98
N VAL A 209 -12.99 4.78 9.15
CA VAL A 209 -13.59 4.86 7.82
C VAL A 209 -12.47 4.68 6.82
N VAL A 210 -12.62 3.69 5.94
CA VAL A 210 -11.63 3.28 4.92
C VAL A 210 -12.28 3.41 3.56
N GLU A 211 -11.68 4.22 2.69
CA GLU A 211 -12.00 4.30 1.27
C GLU A 211 -10.99 3.47 0.49
N ILE A 212 -11.44 2.37 -0.11
CA ILE A 212 -10.60 1.45 -0.88
C ILE A 212 -10.37 2.05 -2.26
N VAL A 213 -9.14 2.48 -2.52
CA VAL A 213 -8.75 3.14 -3.77
C VAL A 213 -8.29 2.11 -4.80
N ASP A 214 -7.56 1.07 -4.37
CA ASP A 214 -7.05 0.01 -5.25
C ASP A 214 -6.79 -1.27 -4.46
N SER A 215 -6.74 -2.40 -5.17
CA SER A 215 -6.36 -3.72 -4.63
C SER A 215 -5.32 -4.37 -5.53
N ILE A 216 -4.16 -4.67 -4.97
CA ILE A 216 -3.01 -5.16 -5.72
C ILE A 216 -2.68 -6.58 -5.25
N ASP A 217 -2.75 -7.54 -6.17
CA ASP A 217 -2.32 -8.92 -5.93
C ASP A 217 -0.80 -8.95 -5.70
N PRO A 218 -0.32 -9.34 -4.50
CA PRO A 218 1.11 -9.38 -4.20
C PRO A 218 1.87 -10.43 -5.02
N ALA A 219 1.20 -11.40 -5.64
CA ALA A 219 1.82 -12.38 -6.52
C ALA A 219 1.89 -11.91 -7.98
N ALA A 220 1.32 -10.75 -8.30
CA ALA A 220 1.34 -10.18 -9.64
C ALA A 220 2.78 -10.04 -10.18
N GLN A 221 2.89 -10.20 -11.48
CA GLN A 221 4.11 -10.06 -12.25
C GLN A 221 3.84 -9.08 -13.39
N ALA A 222 4.89 -8.73 -14.12
CA ALA A 222 4.76 -7.96 -15.34
C ALA A 222 3.75 -8.56 -16.33
N SER A 223 2.95 -7.69 -16.92
CA SER A 223 1.94 -8.00 -17.93
C SER A 223 2.08 -7.03 -19.10
N GLY A 224 2.10 -7.55 -20.33
CA GLY A 224 2.18 -6.73 -21.53
C GLY A 224 3.15 -7.28 -22.56
N GLU A 225 3.71 -6.38 -23.36
CA GLU A 225 4.49 -6.75 -24.54
C GLU A 225 6.00 -6.70 -24.26
N PRO A 226 6.76 -7.78 -24.55
CA PRO A 226 8.21 -7.75 -24.46
C PRO A 226 8.83 -6.70 -25.40
N VAL A 227 9.79 -5.94 -24.88
CA VAL A 227 10.54 -4.97 -25.67
C VAL A 227 11.50 -5.70 -26.62
N ALA A 228 11.38 -5.47 -27.92
CA ALA A 228 12.09 -6.26 -28.94
C ALA A 228 13.60 -5.96 -29.04
N ASP A 229 14.00 -4.70 -28.89
CA ASP A 229 15.36 -4.23 -29.12
C ASP A 229 16.10 -3.98 -27.80
N LEU A 230 16.51 -5.08 -27.14
CA LEU A 230 17.22 -5.03 -25.86
C LEU A 230 18.74 -4.86 -26.03
N PRO A 231 19.44 -4.19 -25.08
CA PRO A 231 20.88 -4.06 -25.09
C PRO A 231 21.58 -5.42 -24.92
N ALA A 232 22.72 -5.59 -25.58
CA ALA A 232 23.52 -6.80 -25.44
C ALA A 232 24.10 -6.95 -24.03
N GLY A 233 24.20 -8.20 -23.54
CA GLY A 233 24.75 -8.52 -22.22
C GLY A 233 23.77 -8.30 -21.05
N LEU A 234 22.52 -7.92 -21.34
CA LEU A 234 21.41 -7.96 -20.38
C LEU A 234 21.06 -9.44 -20.09
N PRO A 235 20.87 -9.83 -18.82
CA PRO A 235 20.34 -11.16 -18.50
C PRO A 235 18.92 -11.30 -19.04
N ALA A 236 18.57 -12.52 -19.48
CA ALA A 236 17.21 -12.81 -19.90
C ALA A 236 16.34 -13.08 -18.66
N VAL A 237 15.09 -12.65 -18.70
CA VAL A 237 14.12 -12.87 -17.62
C VAL A 237 12.94 -13.64 -18.18
N ALA A 238 12.52 -14.67 -17.45
CA ALA A 238 11.30 -15.43 -17.75
C ALA A 238 10.33 -15.30 -16.59
N ASP A 239 9.04 -15.16 -16.90
CA ASP A 239 7.97 -15.13 -15.89
C ASP A 239 7.94 -16.44 -15.10
N GLY A 240 7.63 -16.32 -13.81
CA GLY A 240 7.33 -17.48 -12.97
C GLY A 240 5.90 -17.97 -13.24
N ALA A 241 5.73 -19.29 -13.25
CA ALA A 241 4.41 -19.89 -13.38
C ALA A 241 3.64 -19.82 -12.05
N ASP A 242 2.31 -19.74 -12.13
CA ASP A 242 1.40 -19.87 -10.98
C ASP A 242 1.75 -18.96 -9.79
N GLY A 243 2.10 -17.70 -10.06
CA GLY A 243 2.44 -16.70 -9.03
C GLY A 243 3.86 -16.83 -8.45
N ALA A 244 4.70 -17.73 -8.98
CA ALA A 244 6.10 -17.82 -8.57
C ALA A 244 6.93 -16.61 -9.07
N ALA A 245 8.05 -16.36 -8.40
CA ALA A 245 8.99 -15.31 -8.80
C ALA A 245 9.51 -15.51 -10.25
N PRO A 246 9.79 -14.42 -10.99
CA PRO A 246 10.54 -14.48 -12.23
C PRO A 246 11.92 -15.12 -12.06
N THR A 247 12.39 -15.79 -13.11
CA THR A 247 13.73 -16.39 -13.13
C THR A 247 14.67 -15.60 -14.03
N ILE A 248 15.93 -15.50 -13.60
CA ILE A 248 16.98 -14.75 -14.29
C ILE A 248 17.98 -15.72 -14.91
N ASP A 249 18.14 -15.66 -16.23
CA ASP A 249 19.16 -16.42 -16.97
C ASP A 249 20.37 -15.54 -17.27
N PHE A 250 21.49 -15.88 -16.63
CA PHE A 250 22.78 -15.19 -16.81
C PHE A 250 23.59 -15.73 -18.00
N ALA A 251 23.09 -16.69 -18.77
CA ALA A 251 23.79 -17.22 -19.95
C ALA A 251 24.08 -16.12 -20.98
N GLY A 252 25.35 -15.71 -21.09
CA GLY A 252 25.77 -14.64 -21.98
C GLY A 252 25.54 -13.23 -21.43
N ALA A 253 25.04 -13.10 -20.19
CA ALA A 253 24.99 -11.83 -19.49
C ALA A 253 26.40 -11.39 -19.09
N THR A 254 26.64 -10.08 -19.12
CA THR A 254 27.91 -9.50 -18.70
C THR A 254 27.68 -8.53 -17.54
N PRO A 255 28.48 -8.58 -16.47
CA PRO A 255 28.39 -7.59 -15.41
C PRO A 255 28.54 -6.16 -15.97
N PRO A 256 27.75 -5.19 -15.47
CA PRO A 256 27.84 -3.81 -15.93
C PRO A 256 29.11 -3.13 -15.40
N GLU A 257 29.78 -2.34 -16.25
CA GLU A 257 30.86 -1.44 -15.81
C GLU A 257 30.30 -0.19 -15.13
N ALA A 258 29.08 0.22 -15.48
CA ALA A 258 28.32 1.31 -14.88
C ALA A 258 26.86 0.89 -14.77
N SER A 259 26.17 1.29 -13.70
CA SER A 259 24.79 0.87 -13.51
C SER A 259 23.86 1.42 -14.58
N ASP A 260 22.89 0.61 -14.99
CA ASP A 260 21.84 0.99 -15.92
C ASP A 260 20.53 0.26 -15.61
N SER A 261 19.43 0.81 -16.12
CA SER A 261 18.10 0.21 -16.03
C SER A 261 17.47 0.18 -17.42
N THR A 262 16.85 -0.94 -17.76
CA THR A 262 16.24 -1.18 -19.08
C THR A 262 14.82 -1.70 -18.91
N LEU A 263 13.85 -1.01 -19.52
CA LEU A 263 12.49 -1.55 -19.67
C LEU A 263 12.53 -2.77 -20.60
N VAL A 264 12.09 -3.93 -20.11
CA VAL A 264 12.10 -5.20 -20.85
C VAL A 264 10.70 -5.71 -21.18
N VAL A 265 9.69 -5.30 -20.41
CA VAL A 265 8.27 -5.51 -20.72
C VAL A 265 7.57 -4.17 -20.61
N ALA A 266 6.87 -3.76 -21.66
CA ALA A 266 6.02 -2.58 -21.64
C ALA A 266 4.64 -2.97 -21.09
N GLY A 267 4.29 -2.41 -19.93
CA GLY A 267 3.03 -2.66 -19.24
C GLY A 267 1.79 -2.38 -20.08
N ASP A 268 0.75 -3.19 -19.92
CA ASP A 268 -0.54 -3.01 -20.57
C ASP A 268 -1.62 -2.38 -19.67
N GLY A 269 -1.30 -2.12 -18.40
CA GLY A 269 -2.17 -1.47 -17.42
C GLY A 269 -2.23 0.06 -17.57
N GLU A 270 -2.69 0.72 -16.51
CA GLU A 270 -2.77 2.18 -16.44
C GLU A 270 -1.39 2.85 -16.33
N PRO A 271 -1.24 4.13 -16.72
CA PRO A 271 0.00 4.87 -16.51
C PRO A 271 0.40 4.90 -15.04
N VAL A 272 1.69 4.71 -14.77
CA VAL A 272 2.18 4.67 -13.38
C VAL A 272 2.02 6.01 -12.65
N GLY A 273 1.60 5.94 -11.39
CA GLY A 273 1.44 7.05 -10.45
C GLY A 273 2.75 7.53 -9.79
N ALA A 274 2.62 8.25 -8.67
CA ALA A 274 3.76 8.86 -7.98
C ALA A 274 4.53 7.86 -7.10
N ASN A 275 3.80 6.94 -6.46
CA ASN A 275 4.35 5.86 -5.66
C ASN A 275 4.09 4.55 -6.41
N LEU A 276 5.14 3.76 -6.59
CA LEU A 276 5.01 2.46 -7.25
C LEU A 276 4.94 1.36 -6.21
N VAL A 277 4.04 0.41 -6.41
CA VAL A 277 4.07 -0.88 -5.71
C VAL A 277 4.76 -1.85 -6.65
N VAL A 278 5.87 -2.43 -6.21
CA VAL A 278 6.70 -3.29 -7.05
C VAL A 278 7.02 -4.61 -6.37
N ASN A 279 7.08 -5.66 -7.17
CA ASN A 279 7.79 -6.87 -6.79
C ASN A 279 9.21 -6.86 -7.34
N MET A 280 10.13 -7.53 -6.64
CA MET A 280 11.55 -7.52 -7.02
C MET A 280 12.23 -8.87 -6.83
N VAL A 281 13.08 -9.24 -7.79
CA VAL A 281 14.09 -10.29 -7.65
C VAL A 281 15.46 -9.66 -7.77
N GLN A 282 16.31 -9.84 -6.76
CA GLN A 282 17.73 -9.51 -6.81
C GLN A 282 18.54 -10.78 -7.02
N ALA A 283 19.60 -10.73 -7.81
CA ALA A 283 20.60 -11.80 -7.90
C ALA A 283 22.00 -11.26 -8.26
N SER A 284 23.04 -11.90 -7.72
CA SER A 284 24.44 -11.56 -7.97
C SER A 284 24.96 -12.14 -9.29
N TYR A 285 25.80 -11.38 -10.00
CA TYR A 285 26.62 -11.94 -11.07
C TYR A 285 27.70 -12.90 -10.54
N PRO A 286 28.24 -13.81 -11.38
CA PRO A 286 27.87 -14.05 -12.77
C PRO A 286 26.81 -15.15 -12.97
N ASP A 287 26.37 -15.80 -11.90
CA ASP A 287 25.61 -17.06 -11.94
C ASP A 287 24.25 -16.98 -11.24
N GLY A 288 23.84 -15.79 -10.80
CA GLY A 288 22.55 -15.58 -10.15
C GLY A 288 22.52 -16.06 -8.69
N ALA A 289 23.66 -16.02 -8.00
CA ALA A 289 23.73 -16.32 -6.56
C ALA A 289 23.04 -15.22 -5.71
N ASP A 290 22.96 -15.45 -4.39
CA ASP A 290 22.45 -14.48 -3.40
C ASP A 290 21.06 -13.90 -3.73
N VAL A 291 20.14 -14.80 -4.12
CA VAL A 291 18.79 -14.40 -4.51
C VAL A 291 18.01 -13.84 -3.32
N ILE A 292 17.43 -12.66 -3.51
CA ILE A 292 16.46 -12.04 -2.59
C ILE A 292 15.21 -11.73 -3.40
N THR A 293 14.03 -12.06 -2.90
CA THR A 293 12.79 -11.90 -3.65
C THR A 293 11.61 -11.49 -2.77
N THR A 294 10.72 -10.65 -3.30
CA THR A 294 9.46 -10.25 -2.62
C THR A 294 8.35 -11.30 -2.74
N TRP A 295 8.54 -12.34 -3.55
CA TRP A 295 7.59 -13.44 -3.71
C TRP A 295 7.73 -14.52 -2.62
N ASP A 296 8.76 -14.44 -1.78
CA ASP A 296 8.94 -15.38 -0.68
C ASP A 296 7.87 -15.16 0.41
N GLU A 297 7.47 -16.25 1.08
CA GLU A 297 6.44 -16.21 2.10
C GLU A 297 6.76 -15.18 3.20
N GLY A 298 5.79 -14.31 3.51
CA GLY A 298 5.94 -13.26 4.52
C GLY A 298 6.68 -12.00 4.03
N GLN A 299 7.13 -11.96 2.78
CA GLN A 299 7.59 -10.73 2.14
C GLN A 299 6.41 -10.00 1.50
N ALA A 300 6.38 -8.68 1.65
CA ALA A 300 5.41 -7.83 0.97
C ALA A 300 6.06 -7.16 -0.24
N PRO A 301 5.26 -6.78 -1.26
CA PRO A 301 5.72 -5.87 -2.30
C PRO A 301 6.31 -4.58 -1.71
N LEU A 302 7.26 -4.00 -2.42
CA LEU A 302 7.93 -2.77 -2.00
C LEU A 302 7.19 -1.55 -2.55
N THR A 303 7.04 -0.53 -1.70
CA THR A 303 6.61 0.80 -2.15
C THR A 303 7.83 1.66 -2.47
N LEU A 304 7.96 2.10 -3.72
CA LEU A 304 8.99 3.01 -4.18
C LEU A 304 8.39 4.39 -4.48
N ALA A 305 8.62 5.34 -3.58
CA ALA A 305 8.38 6.76 -3.84
C ALA A 305 9.54 7.35 -4.67
N ALA A 306 9.37 8.62 -5.10
CA ALA A 306 10.32 9.31 -5.97
C ALA A 306 11.79 9.27 -5.48
N GLU A 307 12.03 9.34 -4.17
CA GLU A 307 13.39 9.29 -3.61
C GLU A 307 14.01 7.89 -3.73
N GLN A 308 13.25 6.84 -3.43
CA GLN A 308 13.72 5.45 -3.55
C GLN A 308 13.93 5.07 -5.02
N LEU A 309 13.04 5.52 -5.92
CA LEU A 309 13.21 5.37 -7.37
C LEU A 309 14.49 6.05 -7.86
N ALA A 310 14.80 7.25 -7.36
CA ALA A 310 16.03 7.97 -7.69
C ALA A 310 17.29 7.27 -7.15
N GLY A 311 17.16 6.43 -6.12
CA GLY A 311 18.22 5.62 -5.56
C GLY A 311 18.70 4.48 -6.47
N ILE A 312 17.89 4.05 -7.45
CA ILE A 312 18.25 2.99 -8.40
C ILE A 312 18.69 3.65 -9.73
N PRO A 313 19.97 3.55 -10.12
CA PRO A 313 20.49 4.24 -11.30
C PRO A 313 19.73 3.92 -12.60
N GLY A 314 19.20 4.97 -13.23
CA GLY A 314 18.48 4.90 -14.51
C GLY A 314 17.03 4.40 -14.40
N LEU A 315 16.55 4.01 -13.21
CA LEU A 315 15.21 3.42 -13.07
C LEU A 315 14.09 4.41 -13.45
N ALA A 316 14.16 5.64 -12.95
CA ALA A 316 13.18 6.68 -13.29
C ALA A 316 13.14 7.00 -14.80
N GLU A 317 14.29 6.97 -15.48
CA GLU A 317 14.35 7.16 -16.94
C GLU A 317 13.72 5.97 -17.67
N ALA A 318 14.03 4.74 -17.25
CA ALA A 318 13.46 3.52 -17.83
C ALA A 318 11.93 3.44 -17.66
N LEU A 319 11.39 4.01 -16.58
CA LEU A 319 9.95 4.04 -16.28
C LEU A 319 9.24 5.29 -16.82
N THR A 320 9.91 6.16 -17.56
CA THR A 320 9.27 7.35 -18.12
C THR A 320 8.18 6.95 -19.13
N GLY A 321 6.92 7.24 -18.80
CA GLY A 321 5.76 6.87 -19.61
C GLY A 321 5.42 5.38 -19.59
N ALA A 322 5.94 4.65 -18.60
CA ALA A 322 5.58 3.26 -18.36
C ALA A 322 4.18 3.14 -17.76
N ASN A 323 3.62 1.94 -17.89
CA ASN A 323 2.33 1.56 -17.33
C ASN A 323 2.51 0.46 -16.26
N ILE A 324 1.52 0.27 -15.41
CA ILE A 324 1.39 -0.91 -14.55
C ILE A 324 1.48 -2.18 -15.42
N GLY A 325 2.15 -3.21 -14.91
CA GLY A 325 2.56 -4.40 -15.65
C GLY A 325 3.95 -4.29 -16.30
N SER A 326 4.62 -3.15 -16.19
CA SER A 326 5.97 -3.00 -16.75
C SER A 326 7.02 -3.80 -15.98
N ARG A 327 8.01 -4.36 -16.69
CA ARG A 327 9.21 -4.96 -16.11
C ARG A 327 10.44 -4.16 -16.47
N VAL A 328 11.25 -3.83 -15.46
CA VAL A 328 12.57 -3.24 -15.63
C VAL A 328 13.64 -4.20 -15.13
N VAL A 329 14.72 -4.32 -15.90
CA VAL A 329 15.96 -4.97 -15.46
C VAL A 329 16.99 -3.89 -15.17
N SER A 330 17.35 -3.75 -13.90
CA SER A 330 18.42 -2.86 -13.45
C SER A 330 19.68 -3.66 -13.17
N ARG A 331 20.79 -3.31 -13.81
CA ARG A 331 22.09 -3.91 -13.54
C ARG A 331 22.90 -2.92 -12.72
N ILE A 332 23.32 -3.33 -11.52
CA ILE A 332 24.07 -2.50 -10.59
C ILE A 332 25.55 -2.88 -10.66
N SER A 333 26.39 -1.87 -10.89
CA SER A 333 27.85 -2.02 -10.96
C SER A 333 28.45 -2.38 -9.60
N ALA A 334 29.66 -2.95 -9.60
CA ALA A 334 30.41 -3.19 -8.37
C ALA A 334 30.67 -1.90 -7.57
N THR A 335 30.78 -0.76 -8.27
CA THR A 335 31.01 0.56 -7.66
C THR A 335 29.75 1.09 -6.98
N ASP A 336 28.59 0.90 -7.60
CA ASP A 336 27.33 1.39 -7.04
C ASP A 336 26.80 0.44 -5.95
N ASN A 337 27.17 -0.84 -6.00
CA ASN A 337 26.95 -1.80 -4.91
C ASN A 337 28.12 -1.84 -3.90
N ALA A 338 28.81 -0.71 -3.68
CA ALA A 338 29.92 -0.69 -2.74
C ALA A 338 29.46 -0.87 -1.28
N ALA A 339 30.26 -1.58 -0.49
CA ALA A 339 30.06 -1.65 0.95
C ALA A 339 30.25 -0.28 1.61
N GLN A 340 29.78 -0.13 2.86
CA GLN A 340 29.86 1.13 3.60
C GLN A 340 31.29 1.66 3.79
N ASP A 341 32.29 0.77 3.75
CA ASP A 341 33.71 1.14 3.82
C ASP A 341 34.31 1.59 2.47
N GLY A 342 33.49 1.63 1.42
CA GLY A 342 33.86 2.03 0.06
C GLY A 342 34.51 0.92 -0.77
N THR A 343 34.55 -0.32 -0.27
CA THR A 343 35.00 -1.47 -1.07
C THR A 343 33.94 -1.84 -2.10
N ALA A 344 34.37 -2.09 -3.34
CA ALA A 344 33.47 -2.48 -4.41
C ALA A 344 32.80 -3.83 -4.08
N GLY A 345 31.48 -3.89 -4.25
CA GLY A 345 30.72 -5.12 -4.04
C GLY A 345 30.66 -6.01 -5.27
N THR A 346 29.90 -7.10 -5.16
CA THR A 346 29.58 -7.95 -6.31
C THR A 346 28.52 -7.23 -7.16
N PRO A 347 28.70 -7.10 -8.49
CA PRO A 347 27.64 -6.60 -9.36
C PRO A 347 26.38 -7.45 -9.21
N LEU A 348 25.21 -6.81 -9.27
CA LEU A 348 23.93 -7.49 -9.12
C LEU A 348 22.93 -7.05 -10.19
N VAL A 349 21.86 -7.83 -10.32
CA VAL A 349 20.71 -7.57 -11.18
C VAL A 349 19.49 -7.44 -10.28
N LEU A 350 18.66 -6.43 -10.54
CA LEU A 350 17.31 -6.30 -10.01
C LEU A 350 16.34 -6.49 -11.18
N VAL A 351 15.42 -7.43 -11.05
CA VAL A 351 14.21 -7.53 -11.88
C VAL A 351 13.09 -6.90 -11.08
N ILE A 352 12.51 -5.83 -11.60
CA ILE A 352 11.50 -5.02 -10.92
C ILE A 352 10.23 -5.07 -11.76
N ASP A 353 9.17 -5.62 -11.18
CA ASP A 353 7.83 -5.68 -11.77
C ASP A 353 6.98 -4.59 -11.12
N VAL A 354 6.47 -3.66 -11.92
CA VAL A 354 5.53 -2.64 -11.45
C VAL A 354 4.13 -3.24 -11.44
N ILE A 355 3.63 -3.56 -10.26
CA ILE A 355 2.36 -4.29 -10.08
C ILE A 355 1.20 -3.39 -9.68
N GLY A 356 1.48 -2.15 -9.26
CA GLY A 356 0.47 -1.13 -8.97
C GLY A 356 1.11 0.23 -8.73
N SER A 357 0.28 1.26 -8.53
CA SER A 357 0.75 2.60 -8.17
C SER A 357 -0.35 3.47 -7.57
N TYR A 358 0.04 4.48 -6.78
CA TYR A 358 -0.88 5.46 -6.18
C TYR A 358 -0.22 6.82 -5.90
#